data_AF-A0A2D6PVC7-F1
#
_entry.id   AF-A0A2D6PVC7-F1
#
_cell.length_a   1.000
_cell.length_b   1.000
_cell.length_c   1.000
_cell.angle_alpha   90.00
_cell.angle_beta   90.00
_cell.angle_gamma   90.00
#
_symmetry.space_group_name_H-M   'P 1'
#
loop_
_entity.id
_entity.type
_entity.pdbx_description
1 polymer ?
#
loop_
_entity_poly.entity_id
_entity_poly.type
_entity_poly.pdbx_seq_one_letter_code
_entity_poly.pdbx_strand_id
1 'polypeptide(L)'
;MTRTSLTIVLALLASLPLSAQGGARNPSKQQEPYPTLKRSELVVAYYRVKNSRSVDLDDLVKAATSVYGRSFLVDDLPRSSRPMRNIFTVGHSIAVFETNDRAKAIIKELPRLEEAAMPSVSPRRSPTRESLVTEWIKLEYVEAKSTQRVLMAYQRVVPSAAQADAGPSVPNITVHPGSNSLLVRETKENLIGIRRILAEIDVPASPQASSPAVTVVCHVVRAATAPVEQQNPLPAEFTRNLTQLVGWKHFGVQGTSIVRASAHSKEVTSTIAVGEGGTATLGLSNLGFDQPSDTLKLGKVHFQMRTTDPDDRSPVLHSFETSTDVTLGQYTVIGAFGKTPYFLVIRAAVLR
;
A
#
# COMPACT_ATOMS: atom_id res chain seq x y z
N MET A 1 -25.71 -8.75 47.61
CA MET A 1 -26.42 -8.26 46.40
C MET A 1 -25.42 -8.22 45.27
N THR A 2 -25.39 -9.29 44.48
CA THR A 2 -24.41 -9.57 43.43
C THR A 2 -25.19 -10.03 42.20
N ARG A 3 -24.91 -9.41 41.04
CA ARG A 3 -25.18 -9.86 39.65
C ARG A 3 -25.31 -8.63 38.76
N THR A 4 -24.75 -8.52 37.56
CA THR A 4 -23.69 -9.23 36.82
C THR A 4 -23.52 -8.39 35.56
N SER A 5 -22.29 -8.01 35.22
CA SER A 5 -21.96 -7.37 33.94
C SER A 5 -22.29 -8.31 32.79
N LEU A 6 -23.15 -7.89 31.87
CA LEU A 6 -23.46 -8.63 30.65
C LEU A 6 -22.73 -7.98 29.47
N THR A 7 -21.50 -8.41 29.24
CA THR A 7 -20.74 -8.17 28.01
C THR A 7 -21.24 -9.16 26.96
N ILE A 8 -22.04 -8.71 25.98
CA ILE A 8 -22.41 -9.54 24.83
C ILE A 8 -21.39 -9.29 23.70
N VAL A 9 -20.59 -10.33 23.49
CA VAL A 9 -19.79 -10.62 22.31
C VAL A 9 -20.76 -10.90 21.15
N LEU A 10 -20.62 -10.19 20.04
CA LEU A 10 -21.24 -10.57 18.76
C LEU A 10 -20.21 -10.42 17.64
N ALA A 11 -19.43 -11.47 17.43
CA ALA A 11 -18.59 -11.63 16.25
C ALA A 11 -18.43 -13.14 15.98
N LEU A 12 -19.41 -13.73 15.28
CA LEU A 12 -19.24 -15.05 14.69
C LEU A 12 -20.20 -15.25 13.51
N LEU A 13 -19.83 -14.69 12.37
CA LEU A 13 -20.27 -15.12 11.04
C LEU A 13 -19.09 -14.92 10.09
N ALA A 14 -18.18 -15.89 10.06
CA ALA A 14 -17.17 -16.02 9.03
C ALA A 14 -17.01 -17.51 8.69
N SER A 15 -17.46 -17.85 7.50
CA SER A 15 -17.27 -19.10 6.78
C SER A 15 -15.80 -19.33 6.43
N LEU A 16 -15.18 -20.45 6.86
CA LEU A 16 -13.98 -21.02 6.22
C LEU A 16 -13.91 -22.55 6.38
N PRO A 17 -13.55 -23.31 5.33
CA PRO A 17 -13.12 -24.70 5.44
C PRO A 17 -11.65 -24.78 5.92
N LEU A 18 -11.39 -25.56 6.97
CA LEU A 18 -10.04 -25.91 7.38
C LEU A 18 -9.43 -26.92 6.40
N SER A 19 -8.44 -26.49 5.62
CA SER A 19 -7.46 -27.38 4.98
C SER A 19 -6.12 -27.21 5.69
N ALA A 20 -5.73 -28.20 6.48
CA ALA A 20 -4.46 -28.26 7.18
C ALA A 20 -3.35 -28.70 6.21
N GLN A 21 -2.46 -27.78 5.82
CA GLN A 21 -1.15 -28.14 5.27
C GLN A 21 -0.14 -28.21 6.41
N GLY A 22 0.33 -29.44 6.69
CA GLY A 22 1.44 -29.70 7.61
C GLY A 22 2.76 -29.26 6.99
N GLY A 23 3.29 -28.13 7.46
CA GLY A 23 4.66 -27.71 7.19
C GLY A 23 5.63 -28.39 8.16
N ALA A 24 6.50 -29.26 7.65
CA ALA A 24 7.59 -29.86 8.39
C ALA A 24 8.49 -28.79 9.03
N ARG A 25 8.60 -28.80 10.36
CA ARG A 25 9.52 -27.95 11.11
C ARG A 25 10.96 -28.34 10.80
N ASN A 26 11.70 -27.46 10.13
CA ASN A 26 13.16 -27.53 10.06
C ASN A 26 13.73 -27.51 11.49
N PRO A 27 14.65 -28.41 11.85
CA PRO A 27 15.28 -28.41 13.16
C PRO A 27 16.00 -27.08 13.37
N SER A 28 15.61 -26.35 14.41
CA SER A 28 16.20 -25.08 14.82
C SER A 28 17.69 -25.30 15.09
N LYS A 29 18.56 -24.78 14.21
CA LYS A 29 19.98 -24.62 14.52
C LYS A 29 20.06 -23.82 15.82
N GLN A 30 20.66 -24.40 16.86
CA GLN A 30 20.96 -23.68 18.11
C GLN A 30 21.76 -22.44 17.73
N GLN A 31 21.11 -21.28 17.84
CA GLN A 31 21.71 -20.00 17.51
C GLN A 31 22.67 -19.67 18.65
N GLU A 32 23.97 -19.61 18.36
CA GLU A 32 24.96 -19.20 19.36
C GLU A 32 24.54 -17.84 19.96
N PRO A 33 24.66 -17.66 21.29
CA PRO A 33 24.24 -16.42 21.93
C PRO A 33 25.04 -15.24 21.38
N TYR A 34 24.35 -14.13 21.07
CA TYR A 34 24.99 -12.90 20.63
C TYR A 34 25.94 -12.37 21.73
N PRO A 35 27.13 -11.85 21.37
CA PRO A 35 28.00 -11.21 22.34
C PRO A 35 27.30 -9.98 22.94
N THR A 36 27.52 -9.73 24.23
CA THR A 36 27.02 -8.55 24.94
C THR A 36 28.14 -7.54 25.12
N LEU A 37 27.91 -6.28 24.75
CA LEU A 37 28.85 -5.16 24.88
C LEU A 37 28.27 -4.08 25.80
N LYS A 38 29.12 -3.32 26.51
CA LYS A 38 28.64 -2.18 27.31
C LYS A 38 28.46 -0.95 26.43
N ARG A 39 27.52 -0.08 26.78
CA ARG A 39 27.30 1.15 25.98
C ARG A 39 28.54 2.05 25.99
N SER A 40 29.28 2.07 27.09
CA SER A 40 30.52 2.86 27.25
C SER A 40 31.69 2.35 26.38
N GLU A 41 31.63 1.13 25.88
CA GLU A 41 32.67 0.54 25.03
C GLU A 41 32.45 0.85 23.55
N LEU A 42 31.22 1.25 23.18
CA LEU A 42 30.82 1.45 21.80
C LEU A 42 31.11 2.87 21.31
N VAL A 43 31.69 2.95 20.11
CA VAL A 43 31.91 4.20 19.37
C VAL A 43 31.24 4.11 18.00
N VAL A 44 30.88 5.26 17.44
CA VAL A 44 30.46 5.37 16.03
C VAL A 44 31.60 5.99 15.25
N ALA A 45 32.18 5.25 14.30
CA ALA A 45 33.14 5.77 13.36
C ALA A 45 32.52 5.88 11.97
N TYR A 46 32.91 6.91 11.21
CA TYR A 46 32.37 7.17 9.88
C TYR A 46 33.45 7.01 8.81
N TYR A 47 33.10 6.32 7.73
CA TYR A 47 33.89 6.23 6.53
C TYR A 47 33.15 6.89 5.37
N ARG A 48 33.70 7.99 4.85
CA ARG A 48 33.19 8.66 3.65
C ARG A 48 33.78 7.97 2.42
N VAL A 49 32.92 7.40 1.59
CA VAL A 49 33.31 6.71 0.35
C VAL A 49 34.02 7.70 -0.58
N LYS A 50 35.24 7.38 -1.01
CA LYS A 50 36.06 8.29 -1.82
C LYS A 50 35.54 8.37 -3.26
N ASN A 51 35.12 7.24 -3.81
CA ASN A 51 34.68 7.07 -5.19
C ASN A 51 33.18 6.82 -5.29
N SER A 52 32.39 7.65 -4.60
CA SER A 52 30.91 7.56 -4.56
C SER A 52 30.22 7.57 -5.92
N ARG A 53 30.90 7.96 -7.00
CA ARG A 53 30.39 7.90 -8.38
C ARG A 53 30.57 6.53 -9.05
N SER A 54 31.54 5.75 -8.60
CA SER A 54 31.97 4.51 -9.26
C SER A 54 31.66 3.26 -8.43
N VAL A 55 31.47 3.43 -7.12
CA VAL A 55 31.16 2.35 -6.18
C VAL A 55 29.74 2.53 -5.67
N ASP A 56 28.90 1.52 -5.86
CA ASP A 56 27.58 1.46 -5.24
C ASP A 56 27.76 1.29 -3.72
N LEU A 57 27.21 2.23 -2.95
CA LEU A 57 27.32 2.25 -1.49
C LEU A 57 26.69 0.99 -0.87
N ASP A 58 25.60 0.49 -1.42
CA ASP A 58 24.91 -0.69 -0.88
C ASP A 58 25.75 -1.95 -1.06
N ASP A 59 26.44 -2.07 -2.19
CA ASP A 59 27.33 -3.20 -2.44
C ASP A 59 28.59 -3.15 -1.58
N LEU A 60 29.15 -1.95 -1.37
CA LEU A 60 30.26 -1.78 -0.42
C LEU A 60 29.84 -2.13 1.02
N VAL A 61 28.63 -1.76 1.43
CA VAL A 61 28.08 -2.10 2.76
C VAL A 61 27.81 -3.59 2.90
N LYS A 62 27.31 -4.26 1.84
CA LYS A 62 27.17 -5.72 1.81
C LYS A 62 28.54 -6.39 1.94
N ALA A 63 29.54 -5.94 1.20
CA ALA A 63 30.90 -6.47 1.28
C ALA A 63 31.49 -6.28 2.68
N ALA A 64 31.40 -5.07 3.24
CA ALA A 64 31.85 -4.77 4.60
C ALA A 64 31.11 -5.60 5.66
N THR A 65 29.78 -5.77 5.52
CA THR A 65 28.99 -6.64 6.40
C THR A 65 29.38 -8.10 6.26
N SER A 66 29.71 -8.58 5.06
CA SER A 66 30.13 -9.97 4.87
C SER A 66 31.46 -10.29 5.55
N VAL A 67 32.37 -9.31 5.65
CA VAL A 67 33.71 -9.52 6.23
C VAL A 67 33.73 -9.18 7.72
N TYR A 68 33.08 -8.08 8.11
CA TYR A 68 33.17 -7.51 9.46
C TYR A 68 31.83 -7.42 10.19
N GLY A 69 30.74 -7.79 9.53
CA GLY A 69 29.40 -7.70 10.08
C GLY A 69 29.21 -8.67 11.23
N ARG A 70 28.69 -8.15 12.34
CA ARG A 70 28.22 -8.95 13.47
C ARG A 70 27.03 -8.30 14.12
N SER A 71 26.29 -9.10 14.87
CA SER A 71 25.21 -8.62 15.73
C SER A 71 25.59 -8.81 17.19
N PHE A 72 25.24 -7.85 18.04
CA PHE A 72 25.52 -7.89 19.48
C PHE A 72 24.36 -7.31 20.30
N LEU A 73 24.30 -7.67 21.57
CA LEU A 73 23.42 -7.06 22.56
C LEU A 73 24.18 -5.96 23.31
N VAL A 74 23.45 -4.98 23.85
CA VAL A 74 24.04 -3.91 24.67
C VAL A 74 23.52 -4.05 26.09
N ASP A 75 24.42 -4.28 27.05
CA ASP A 75 24.09 -4.69 28.43
C ASP A 75 23.20 -3.68 29.17
N ASP A 76 23.47 -2.39 28.94
CA ASP A 76 22.82 -1.28 29.63
C ASP A 76 21.50 -0.82 28.97
N LEU A 77 21.03 -1.54 27.93
CA LEU A 77 19.72 -1.31 27.34
C LEU A 77 18.69 -2.28 27.92
N PRO A 78 17.38 -1.92 27.95
CA PRO A 78 16.34 -2.80 28.46
C PRO A 78 16.44 -4.21 27.86
N ARG A 79 16.24 -5.27 28.67
CA ARG A 79 16.41 -6.68 28.25
C ARG A 79 15.63 -7.10 26.98
N SER A 80 14.66 -6.29 26.54
CA SER A 80 13.94 -6.43 25.28
C SER A 80 14.68 -5.90 24.04
N SER A 81 15.95 -5.51 24.18
CA SER A 81 16.71 -4.90 23.09
C SER A 81 17.02 -5.92 22.01
N ARG A 82 16.53 -5.62 20.80
CA ARG A 82 16.87 -6.39 19.60
C ARG A 82 18.39 -6.34 19.39
N PRO A 83 19.00 -7.43 18.88
CA PRO A 83 20.42 -7.40 18.54
C PRO A 83 20.70 -6.29 17.53
N MET A 84 21.76 -5.52 17.79
CA MET A 84 22.17 -4.40 16.95
C MET A 84 23.21 -4.87 15.92
N ARG A 85 23.12 -4.36 14.70
CA ARG A 85 24.13 -4.56 13.65
C ARG A 85 25.20 -3.48 13.76
N ASN A 86 26.45 -3.88 13.59
CA ASN A 86 27.60 -2.98 13.72
C ASN A 86 27.90 -2.10 12.49
N ILE A 87 27.31 -2.37 11.32
CA ILE A 87 27.59 -1.63 10.07
C ILE A 87 26.25 -1.25 9.41
N PHE A 88 26.11 0.03 9.07
CA PHE A 88 24.94 0.57 8.37
C PHE A 88 25.29 1.85 7.59
N THR A 89 24.38 2.30 6.73
CA THR A 89 24.54 3.51 5.92
C THR A 89 24.00 4.75 6.63
N VAL A 90 24.70 5.87 6.50
CA VAL A 90 24.26 7.20 6.94
C VAL A 90 24.61 8.19 5.84
N GLY A 91 23.63 8.55 5.01
CA GLY A 91 23.85 9.38 3.82
C GLY A 91 24.83 8.71 2.86
N HIS A 92 25.91 9.40 2.50
CA HIS A 92 26.97 8.90 1.62
C HIS A 92 28.17 8.31 2.38
N SER A 93 27.95 7.90 3.63
CA SER A 93 28.98 7.37 4.53
C SER A 93 28.54 6.04 5.11
N ILE A 94 29.52 5.21 5.44
CA ILE A 94 29.34 3.99 6.22
C ILE A 94 29.57 4.34 7.68
N ALA A 95 28.59 4.06 8.54
CA ALA A 95 28.72 4.16 9.98
C ALA A 95 29.06 2.78 10.55
N VAL A 96 30.12 2.74 11.35
CA VAL A 96 30.61 1.56 12.04
C VAL A 96 30.39 1.76 13.53
N PHE A 97 29.46 1.01 14.10
CA PHE A 97 29.12 1.02 15.51
C PHE A 97 29.76 -0.19 16.21
N GLU A 98 30.88 0.02 16.89
CA GLU A 98 31.71 -1.06 17.43
C GLU A 98 32.55 -0.60 18.63
N THR A 99 33.32 -1.50 19.26
CA THR A 99 34.39 -1.10 20.19
C THR A 99 35.44 -0.26 19.48
N ASN A 100 36.12 0.63 20.21
CA ASN A 100 37.08 1.58 19.63
C ASN A 100 38.14 0.90 18.73
N ASP A 101 38.74 -0.19 19.20
CA ASP A 101 39.79 -0.89 18.45
C ASP A 101 39.25 -1.58 17.20
N ARG A 102 38.07 -2.20 17.28
CA ARG A 102 37.44 -2.84 16.11
C ARG A 102 36.93 -1.81 15.11
N ALA A 103 36.33 -0.72 15.58
CA ALA A 103 35.89 0.37 14.71
C ALA A 103 37.08 0.94 13.91
N LYS A 104 38.21 1.21 14.58
CA LYS A 104 39.45 1.64 13.91
C LYS A 104 39.96 0.62 12.89
N ALA A 105 39.95 -0.67 13.23
CA ALA A 105 40.36 -1.73 12.33
C ALA A 105 39.46 -1.79 11.08
N ILE A 106 38.14 -1.73 11.25
CA ILE A 106 37.17 -1.75 10.14
C ILE A 106 37.38 -0.52 9.25
N ILE A 107 37.44 0.68 9.82
CA ILE A 107 37.65 1.93 9.06
C ILE A 107 38.95 1.91 8.27
N LYS A 108 40.01 1.29 8.80
CA LYS A 108 41.30 1.14 8.12
C LYS A 108 41.22 0.24 6.88
N GLU A 109 40.36 -0.77 6.90
CA GLU A 109 40.21 -1.75 5.80
C GLU A 109 39.14 -1.37 4.77
N LEU A 110 38.18 -0.48 5.11
CA LEU A 110 37.15 -0.02 4.18
C LEU A 110 37.70 0.56 2.85
N PRO A 111 38.82 1.30 2.80
CA PRO A 111 39.44 1.70 1.53
C PRO A 111 39.80 0.54 0.61
N ARG A 112 40.28 -0.57 1.19
CA ARG A 112 40.65 -1.76 0.42
C ARG A 112 39.42 -2.48 -0.10
N LEU A 113 38.35 -2.54 0.69
CA LEU A 113 37.06 -3.05 0.23
C LEU A 113 36.45 -2.16 -0.84
N GLU A 114 36.58 -0.83 -0.73
CA GLU A 114 36.13 0.11 -1.76
C GLU A 114 36.86 -0.14 -3.08
N GLU A 115 38.19 -0.31 -3.03
CA GLU A 115 39.01 -0.65 -4.20
C GLU A 115 38.63 -2.00 -4.82
N ALA A 116 38.39 -3.03 -4.00
CA ALA A 116 37.95 -4.34 -4.48
C ALA A 116 36.52 -4.32 -5.03
N ALA A 117 35.65 -3.45 -4.51
CA ALA A 117 34.29 -3.25 -4.98
C ALA A 117 34.22 -2.34 -6.21
N MET A 118 35.32 -1.66 -6.59
CA MET A 118 35.34 -0.97 -7.87
C MET A 118 35.11 -2.00 -8.96
N PRO A 119 34.18 -1.75 -9.89
CA PRO A 119 33.99 -2.63 -11.03
C PRO A 119 35.36 -2.79 -11.67
N SER A 120 35.87 -4.02 -11.74
CA SER A 120 37.18 -4.28 -12.29
C SER A 120 37.21 -3.63 -13.66
N VAL A 121 37.97 -2.53 -13.76
CA VAL A 121 38.28 -1.90 -15.03
C VAL A 121 39.28 -2.85 -15.67
N SER A 122 38.79 -4.03 -16.08
CA SER A 122 39.32 -4.69 -17.27
C SER A 122 39.51 -3.56 -18.26
N PRO A 123 40.67 -3.41 -18.92
CA PRO A 123 40.89 -2.39 -19.92
C PRO A 123 39.81 -2.56 -20.97
N ARG A 124 38.70 -1.86 -20.76
CA ARG A 124 37.57 -1.80 -21.64
C ARG A 124 38.22 -1.17 -22.85
N ARG A 125 38.35 -1.96 -23.91
CA ARG A 125 38.09 -1.47 -25.27
C ARG A 125 37.12 -0.33 -25.09
N SER A 126 37.58 0.89 -25.34
CA SER A 126 36.76 2.10 -25.23
C SER A 126 35.39 1.68 -25.76
N PRO A 127 34.32 1.66 -24.93
CA PRO A 127 33.04 1.22 -25.43
C PRO A 127 32.83 2.06 -26.66
N THR A 128 32.82 1.41 -27.83
CA THR A 128 32.49 2.04 -29.09
C THR A 128 31.27 2.85 -28.73
N ARG A 129 31.34 4.18 -28.69
CA ARG A 129 30.29 5.03 -28.12
C ARG A 129 29.00 4.53 -28.75
N GLU A 130 28.24 3.72 -28.03
CA GLU A 130 27.03 3.13 -28.58
C GLU A 130 26.15 4.34 -28.80
N SER A 131 25.91 4.64 -30.07
CA SER A 131 25.32 5.90 -30.48
C SER A 131 23.94 5.95 -29.84
N LEU A 132 23.79 6.75 -28.79
CA LEU A 132 22.52 6.97 -28.14
C LEU A 132 21.60 7.66 -29.15
N VAL A 133 20.45 7.06 -29.38
CA VAL A 133 19.40 7.63 -30.21
C VAL A 133 18.43 8.35 -29.28
N THR A 134 18.06 9.57 -29.64
CA THR A 134 17.01 10.31 -28.94
C THR A 134 15.73 10.22 -29.76
N GLU A 135 14.65 9.73 -29.14
CA GLU A 135 13.35 9.59 -29.77
C GLU A 135 12.25 10.22 -28.90
N TRP A 136 11.29 10.86 -29.57
CA TRP A 136 10.05 11.34 -29.00
C TRP A 136 8.93 10.35 -29.29
N ILE A 137 8.34 9.77 -28.24
CA ILE A 137 7.26 8.80 -28.36
C ILE A 137 5.99 9.41 -27.77
N LYS A 138 5.02 9.72 -28.63
CA LYS A 138 3.70 10.22 -28.24
C LYS A 138 2.82 9.03 -27.87
N LEU A 139 2.14 9.13 -26.72
CA LEU A 139 1.21 8.11 -26.23
C LEU A 139 -0.23 8.54 -26.52
N GLU A 140 -1.06 7.60 -26.98
CA GLU A 140 -2.43 7.87 -27.39
C GLU A 140 -3.46 7.57 -26.30
N TYR A 141 -3.26 6.49 -25.54
CA TYR A 141 -4.28 5.90 -24.67
C TYR A 141 -3.85 5.82 -23.20
N VAL A 142 -2.55 5.86 -22.92
CA VAL A 142 -2.01 5.87 -21.54
C VAL A 142 -1.30 7.18 -21.20
N GLU A 143 -1.32 7.57 -19.91
CA GLU A 143 -0.62 8.77 -19.44
C GLU A 143 0.91 8.54 -19.39
N ALA A 144 1.69 9.47 -19.94
CA ALA A 144 3.16 9.42 -19.97
C ALA A 144 3.78 9.28 -18.57
N LYS A 145 3.22 9.97 -17.56
CA LYS A 145 3.72 9.91 -16.18
C LYS A 145 3.54 8.53 -15.55
N SER A 146 2.41 7.88 -15.81
CA SER A 146 2.14 6.52 -15.34
C SER A 146 3.00 5.51 -16.10
N THR A 147 3.16 5.71 -17.41
CA THR A 147 3.99 4.88 -18.29
C THR A 147 5.47 4.91 -17.91
N GLN A 148 6.02 6.07 -17.54
CA GLN A 148 7.40 6.19 -17.07
C GLN A 148 7.69 5.24 -15.89
N ARG A 149 6.73 5.03 -14.98
CA ARG A 149 6.88 4.10 -13.86
C ARG A 149 6.96 2.65 -14.29
N VAL A 150 6.22 2.26 -15.32
CA VAL A 150 6.27 0.91 -15.91
C VAL A 150 7.65 0.67 -16.52
N LEU A 151 8.27 1.71 -17.09
CA LEU A 151 9.59 1.65 -17.71
C LEU A 151 10.76 1.79 -16.72
N MET A 152 10.54 1.73 -15.40
CA MET A 152 11.63 1.90 -14.41
C MET A 152 12.78 0.90 -14.57
N ALA A 153 12.50 -0.31 -15.06
CA ALA A 153 13.54 -1.31 -15.35
C ALA A 153 14.53 -0.87 -16.46
N TYR A 154 14.11 0.04 -17.34
CA TYR A 154 14.94 0.63 -18.40
C TYR A 154 15.51 1.99 -18.01
N GLN A 155 15.17 2.51 -16.82
CA GLN A 155 15.57 3.84 -16.41
C GLN A 155 17.02 3.83 -15.95
N ARG A 156 17.84 4.65 -16.61
CA ARG A 156 19.25 4.87 -16.27
C ARG A 156 19.63 6.31 -16.52
N VAL A 157 20.79 6.71 -16.01
CA VAL A 157 21.32 8.05 -16.25
C VAL A 157 22.33 7.99 -17.39
N VAL A 158 22.14 8.81 -18.42
CA VAL A 158 23.00 8.87 -19.61
C VAL A 158 23.73 10.22 -19.71
N PRO A 159 24.93 10.26 -20.31
CA PRO A 159 25.63 11.52 -20.56
C PRO A 159 24.79 12.44 -21.45
N SER A 160 24.72 13.73 -21.11
CA SER A 160 24.07 14.72 -21.97
C SER A 160 24.97 15.05 -23.17
N ALA A 161 24.46 14.86 -24.39
CA ALA A 161 25.20 15.19 -25.62
C ALA A 161 25.50 16.69 -25.78
N ALA A 162 24.82 17.56 -25.04
CA ALA A 162 24.95 19.01 -25.15
C ALA A 162 26.23 19.58 -24.52
N GLN A 163 27.02 18.80 -23.79
CA GLN A 163 28.24 19.27 -23.14
C GLN A 163 29.37 18.25 -23.33
N ALA A 164 30.31 18.59 -24.20
CA ALA A 164 31.48 17.75 -24.52
C ALA A 164 32.42 17.52 -23.32
N ASP A 165 32.34 18.37 -22.29
CA ASP A 165 33.09 18.26 -21.05
C ASP A 165 32.14 18.10 -19.85
N ALA A 166 32.08 16.88 -19.31
CA ALA A 166 31.54 16.54 -17.98
C ALA A 166 30.15 17.14 -17.62
N GLY A 167 29.23 17.21 -18.57
CA GLY A 167 27.88 17.72 -18.32
C GLY A 167 27.06 16.89 -17.33
N PRO A 168 26.00 17.46 -16.74
CA PRO A 168 25.11 16.76 -15.83
C PRO A 168 24.47 15.59 -16.56
N SER A 169 24.52 14.44 -15.90
CA SER A 169 23.93 13.21 -16.37
C SER A 169 22.40 13.33 -16.26
N VAL A 170 21.69 12.93 -17.31
CA VAL A 170 20.22 13.08 -17.39
C VAL A 170 19.55 11.71 -17.43
N PRO A 171 18.33 11.55 -16.88
CA PRO A 171 17.57 10.33 -17.05
C PRO A 171 17.35 10.05 -18.55
N ASN A 172 17.55 8.80 -18.97
CA ASN A 172 17.33 8.39 -20.34
C ASN A 172 15.86 8.47 -20.75
N ILE A 173 14.92 8.31 -19.81
CA ILE A 173 13.47 8.41 -20.05
C ILE A 173 12.91 9.58 -19.24
N THR A 174 12.45 10.60 -19.95
CA THR A 174 11.87 11.82 -19.36
C THR A 174 10.49 12.08 -19.91
N VAL A 175 9.55 12.51 -19.07
CA VAL A 175 8.20 12.92 -19.50
C VAL A 175 8.27 14.35 -20.03
N HIS A 176 7.68 14.59 -21.20
CA HIS A 176 7.63 15.95 -21.74
C HIS A 176 6.58 16.81 -21.01
N PRO A 177 6.93 18.01 -20.54
CA PRO A 177 5.95 18.92 -19.94
C PRO A 177 4.94 19.39 -21.01
N GLY A 178 3.65 19.20 -20.75
CA GLY A 178 2.58 19.73 -21.59
C GLY A 178 2.23 18.89 -22.82
N SER A 179 2.85 17.72 -23.02
CA SER A 179 2.35 16.74 -23.98
C SER A 179 2.35 15.34 -23.37
N ASN A 180 1.45 14.48 -23.83
CA ASN A 180 1.41 13.08 -23.39
C ASN A 180 2.49 12.26 -24.10
N SER A 181 3.77 12.66 -23.96
CA SER A 181 4.89 12.08 -24.68
C SER A 181 6.07 11.78 -23.77
N LEU A 182 6.86 10.78 -24.17
CA LEU A 182 8.13 10.41 -23.55
C LEU A 182 9.29 10.81 -24.46
N LEU A 183 10.33 11.41 -23.87
CA LEU A 183 11.63 11.59 -24.49
C LEU A 183 12.54 10.45 -24.03
N VAL A 184 12.95 9.59 -24.95
CA VAL A 184 13.78 8.41 -24.70
C VAL A 184 15.15 8.59 -25.34
N ARG A 185 16.22 8.45 -24.57
CA ARG A 185 17.63 8.60 -24.99
C ARG A 185 18.40 7.32 -24.73
N GLU A 186 18.46 6.43 -25.70
CA GLU A 186 18.83 5.05 -25.44
C GLU A 186 19.54 4.39 -26.63
N THR A 187 20.17 3.23 -26.43
CA THR A 187 20.76 2.47 -27.55
C THR A 187 19.66 1.94 -28.46
N LYS A 188 19.98 1.69 -29.73
CA LYS A 188 18.99 1.25 -30.72
C LYS A 188 18.31 -0.05 -30.29
N GLU A 189 19.06 -0.96 -29.69
CA GLU A 189 18.60 -2.26 -29.22
C GLU A 189 17.60 -2.11 -28.07
N ASN A 190 17.93 -1.30 -27.07
CA ASN A 190 17.06 -1.03 -25.91
C ASN A 190 15.82 -0.23 -26.31
N LEU A 191 15.95 0.70 -27.26
CA LEU A 191 14.83 1.48 -27.79
C LEU A 191 13.78 0.58 -28.47
N ILE A 192 14.20 -0.49 -29.16
CA ILE A 192 13.29 -1.50 -29.71
C ILE A 192 12.51 -2.20 -28.57
N GLY A 193 13.18 -2.55 -27.48
CA GLY A 193 12.54 -3.15 -26.30
C GLY A 193 11.52 -2.21 -25.64
N ILE A 194 11.89 -0.94 -25.46
CA ILE A 194 10.99 0.09 -24.93
C ILE A 194 9.77 0.26 -25.84
N ARG A 195 9.96 0.39 -27.15
CA ARG A 195 8.86 0.52 -28.11
C ARG A 195 7.90 -0.67 -28.07
N ARG A 196 8.41 -1.90 -27.92
CA ARG A 196 7.56 -3.09 -27.82
C ARG A 196 6.66 -3.03 -26.59
N ILE A 197 7.21 -2.69 -25.42
CA ILE A 197 6.44 -2.54 -24.18
C ILE A 197 5.41 -1.42 -24.34
N LEU A 198 5.81 -0.28 -24.90
CA LEU A 198 4.90 0.84 -25.16
C LEU A 198 3.75 0.42 -26.09
N ALA A 199 4.02 -0.34 -27.14
CA ALA A 199 2.97 -0.83 -28.05
C ALA A 199 2.00 -1.81 -27.38
N GLU A 200 2.44 -2.57 -26.37
CA GLU A 200 1.58 -3.49 -25.61
C GLU A 200 0.67 -2.76 -24.61
N ILE A 201 1.15 -1.65 -24.01
CA ILE A 201 0.41 -0.92 -22.98
C ILE A 201 -0.37 0.28 -23.52
N ASP A 202 0.12 0.93 -24.57
CA ASP A 202 -0.52 2.06 -25.24
C ASP A 202 -1.47 1.56 -26.35
N VAL A 203 -2.30 0.60 -25.96
CA VAL A 203 -3.43 0.15 -26.77
C VAL A 203 -4.66 0.94 -26.35
N PRO A 204 -5.61 1.20 -27.26
CA PRO A 204 -6.91 1.71 -26.86
C PRO A 204 -7.43 0.81 -25.76
N ALA A 205 -7.74 1.42 -24.61
CA ALA A 205 -8.51 0.74 -23.59
C ALA A 205 -9.68 0.12 -24.35
N SER A 206 -9.70 -1.22 -24.44
CA SER A 206 -10.72 -1.95 -25.19
C SER A 206 -12.09 -1.34 -24.83
N PRO A 207 -13.11 -1.31 -25.70
CA PRO A 207 -14.45 -0.91 -25.30
C PRO A 207 -14.94 -1.62 -24.01
N GLN A 208 -14.34 -2.78 -23.67
CA GLN A 208 -14.51 -3.54 -22.42
C GLN A 208 -13.71 -3.01 -21.20
N ALA A 209 -12.73 -2.13 -21.39
CA ALA A 209 -11.91 -1.47 -20.37
C ALA A 209 -12.47 -0.10 -19.94
N SER A 210 -13.61 0.31 -20.48
CA SER A 210 -14.49 1.28 -19.82
C SER A 210 -14.95 0.63 -18.52
N SER A 211 -14.19 0.84 -17.46
CA SER A 211 -14.52 0.32 -16.13
C SER A 211 -15.95 0.74 -15.83
N PRO A 212 -16.88 -0.21 -15.68
CA PRO A 212 -18.28 0.14 -15.57
C PRO A 212 -18.43 1.14 -14.42
N ALA A 213 -19.09 2.26 -14.70
CA ALA A 213 -19.45 3.18 -13.64
C ALA A 213 -20.47 2.46 -12.77
N VAL A 214 -20.16 2.30 -11.49
CA VAL A 214 -21.05 1.65 -10.54
C VAL A 214 -21.70 2.73 -9.68
N THR A 215 -23.02 2.65 -9.57
CA THR A 215 -23.79 3.41 -8.59
C THR A 215 -23.94 2.56 -7.34
N VAL A 216 -23.51 3.09 -6.21
CA VAL A 216 -23.63 2.48 -4.89
C VAL A 216 -24.64 3.30 -4.11
N VAL A 217 -25.80 2.71 -3.85
CA VAL A 217 -26.83 3.29 -2.99
C VAL A 217 -26.60 2.80 -1.58
N CYS A 218 -26.49 3.72 -0.64
CA CYS A 218 -26.20 3.44 0.76
C CYS A 218 -27.39 3.88 1.61
N HIS A 219 -27.88 2.99 2.46
CA HIS A 219 -28.94 3.25 3.41
C HIS A 219 -28.42 3.08 4.83
N VAL A 220 -28.75 4.03 5.70
CA VAL A 220 -28.63 3.88 7.14
C VAL A 220 -29.99 3.44 7.66
N VAL A 221 -30.09 2.20 8.12
CA VAL A 221 -31.34 1.59 8.59
C VAL A 221 -31.28 1.42 10.10
N ARG A 222 -32.29 1.87 10.83
CA ARG A 222 -32.39 1.70 12.29
C ARG A 222 -33.45 0.66 12.62
N ALA A 223 -33.16 -0.24 13.54
CA ALA A 223 -34.19 -1.11 14.11
C ALA A 223 -35.19 -0.30 14.97
N ALA A 224 -36.44 -0.75 15.03
CA ALA A 224 -37.48 -0.12 15.81
C ALA A 224 -38.32 -1.16 16.56
N THR A 225 -38.86 -0.77 17.71
CA THR A 225 -39.78 -1.58 18.52
C THR A 225 -41.23 -1.47 18.04
N ALA A 226 -41.56 -0.39 17.33
CA ALA A 226 -42.88 -0.13 16.77
C ALA A 226 -42.79 0.11 15.25
N PRO A 227 -43.91 -0.04 14.51
CA PRO A 227 -43.97 0.33 13.11
C PRO A 227 -43.54 1.79 12.91
N VAL A 228 -42.63 2.02 11.96
CA VAL A 228 -42.18 3.36 11.58
C VAL A 228 -42.85 3.70 10.26
N GLU A 229 -43.54 4.84 10.19
CA GLU A 229 -44.07 5.36 8.94
C GLU A 229 -42.90 5.77 8.03
N GLN A 230 -42.78 5.16 6.86
CA GLN A 230 -41.67 5.38 5.93
C GLN A 230 -42.17 5.96 4.62
N GLN A 231 -41.54 7.04 4.17
CA GLN A 231 -41.75 7.59 2.83
C GLN A 231 -41.20 6.65 1.74
N ASN A 232 -40.13 5.91 2.02
CA ASN A 232 -39.50 4.96 1.10
C ASN A 232 -39.32 3.60 1.79
N PRO A 233 -40.30 2.69 1.67
CA PRO A 233 -40.23 1.39 2.31
C PRO A 233 -39.07 0.53 1.77
N LEU A 234 -38.34 -0.10 2.68
CA LEU A 234 -37.38 -1.15 2.29
C LEU A 234 -38.13 -2.34 1.66
N PRO A 235 -37.52 -3.07 0.71
CA PRO A 235 -38.15 -4.25 0.13
C PRO A 235 -38.56 -5.28 1.19
N ALA A 236 -39.74 -5.87 1.00
CA ALA A 236 -40.32 -6.84 1.95
C ALA A 236 -39.45 -8.10 2.16
N GLU A 237 -38.72 -8.51 1.12
CA GLU A 237 -37.78 -9.64 1.22
C GLU A 237 -36.56 -9.27 2.09
N PHE A 238 -35.98 -8.09 1.87
CA PHE A 238 -34.85 -7.61 2.66
C PHE A 238 -35.20 -7.49 4.14
N THR A 239 -36.34 -6.85 4.46
CA THR A 239 -36.80 -6.68 5.84
C THR A 239 -37.08 -8.01 6.53
N ARG A 240 -37.67 -8.98 5.81
CA ARG A 240 -37.87 -10.35 6.32
C ARG A 240 -36.57 -11.05 6.66
N ASN A 241 -35.58 -11.00 5.77
CA ASN A 241 -34.27 -11.62 5.99
C ASN A 241 -33.55 -10.95 7.18
N LEU A 242 -33.62 -9.62 7.26
CA LEU A 242 -33.05 -8.87 8.38
C LEU A 242 -33.74 -9.23 9.70
N THR A 243 -35.08 -9.35 9.72
CA THR A 243 -35.84 -9.82 10.89
C THR A 243 -35.39 -11.21 11.34
N GLN A 244 -35.20 -12.15 10.41
CA GLN A 244 -34.72 -13.49 10.74
C GLN A 244 -33.31 -13.49 11.33
N LEU A 245 -32.43 -12.62 10.83
CA LEU A 245 -31.04 -12.56 11.26
C LEU A 245 -30.85 -11.88 12.62
N VAL A 246 -31.56 -10.77 12.87
CA VAL A 246 -31.32 -9.93 14.08
C VAL A 246 -32.47 -9.93 15.08
N GLY A 247 -33.60 -10.57 14.79
CA GLY A 247 -34.76 -10.68 15.68
C GLY A 247 -35.64 -9.44 15.82
N TRP A 248 -35.30 -8.34 15.13
CA TRP A 248 -36.09 -7.10 15.15
C TRP A 248 -37.24 -7.16 14.14
N LYS A 249 -38.43 -6.72 14.56
CA LYS A 249 -39.66 -6.79 13.75
C LYS A 249 -39.85 -5.59 12.83
N HIS A 250 -39.33 -4.43 13.20
CA HIS A 250 -39.51 -3.19 12.46
C HIS A 250 -38.18 -2.54 12.19
N PHE A 251 -38.08 -1.91 11.02
CA PHE A 251 -36.90 -1.18 10.57
C PHE A 251 -37.35 0.17 10.03
N GLY A 252 -36.46 1.15 10.05
CA GLY A 252 -36.64 2.54 9.65
C GLY A 252 -35.47 3.01 8.80
N VAL A 253 -35.66 3.45 7.55
CA VAL A 253 -34.58 4.14 6.82
C VAL A 253 -34.40 5.53 7.43
N GLN A 254 -33.21 5.81 7.96
CA GLN A 254 -32.88 7.08 8.61
C GLN A 254 -32.15 8.04 7.68
N GLY A 255 -31.45 7.51 6.68
CA GLY A 255 -30.65 8.28 5.73
C GLY A 255 -30.34 7.46 4.49
N THR A 256 -30.23 8.14 3.35
CA THR A 256 -29.82 7.52 2.09
C THR A 256 -28.80 8.41 1.40
N SER A 257 -27.79 7.81 0.78
CA SER A 257 -26.88 8.49 -0.14
C SER A 257 -26.62 7.64 -1.38
N ILE A 258 -26.23 8.30 -2.46
CA ILE A 258 -25.86 7.67 -3.72
C ILE A 258 -24.44 8.10 -4.06
N VAL A 259 -23.58 7.11 -4.24
CA VAL A 259 -22.19 7.30 -4.61
C VAL A 259 -21.99 6.75 -6.01
N ARG A 260 -21.45 7.57 -6.91
CA ARG A 260 -20.99 7.10 -8.22
C ARG A 260 -19.49 6.89 -8.14
N ALA A 261 -19.04 5.69 -8.49
CA ALA A 261 -17.64 5.33 -8.48
C ALA A 261 -17.26 4.64 -9.78
N SER A 262 -16.02 4.86 -10.22
CA SER A 262 -15.41 3.97 -11.20
C SER A 262 -15.01 2.69 -10.47
N ALA A 263 -15.11 1.54 -11.14
CA ALA A 263 -14.63 0.27 -10.60
C ALA A 263 -13.13 0.26 -10.22
N HIS A 264 -12.36 1.30 -10.56
CA HIS A 264 -10.95 1.48 -10.19
C HIS A 264 -10.70 2.75 -9.35
N SER A 265 -11.75 3.40 -8.83
CA SER A 265 -11.57 4.54 -7.95
C SER A 265 -10.81 4.11 -6.69
N LYS A 266 -9.69 4.80 -6.40
CA LYS A 266 -8.86 4.54 -5.22
C LYS A 266 -9.63 4.79 -3.93
N GLU A 267 -10.38 5.88 -3.90
CA GLU A 267 -11.17 6.30 -2.75
C GLU A 267 -12.36 7.14 -3.21
N VAL A 268 -13.52 6.92 -2.58
CA VAL A 268 -14.72 7.70 -2.77
C VAL A 268 -15.37 7.91 -1.40
N THR A 269 -15.71 9.15 -1.07
CA THR A 269 -16.35 9.51 0.18
C THR A 269 -17.73 10.10 -0.05
N SER A 270 -18.64 9.87 0.90
CA SER A 270 -19.99 10.41 0.89
C SER A 270 -20.45 10.76 2.29
N THR A 271 -21.14 11.87 2.41
CA THR A 271 -21.88 12.25 3.62
C THR A 271 -23.34 11.84 3.47
N ILE A 272 -23.94 11.33 4.54
CA ILE A 272 -25.33 10.88 4.62
C ILE A 272 -26.00 11.66 5.74
N ALA A 273 -27.09 12.37 5.43
CA ALA A 273 -27.94 12.96 6.46
C ALA A 273 -28.76 11.85 7.13
N VAL A 274 -28.81 11.85 8.47
CA VAL A 274 -29.44 10.78 9.27
C VAL A 274 -30.41 11.41 10.28
N GLY A 275 -31.71 11.27 10.05
CA GLY A 275 -32.76 11.69 11.01
C GLY A 275 -32.67 13.15 11.47
N GLU A 276 -33.01 13.40 12.76
CA GLU A 276 -33.06 14.72 13.42
C GLU A 276 -31.68 15.35 13.65
N GLY A 277 -30.92 15.57 12.57
CA GLY A 277 -29.65 16.30 12.59
C GLY A 277 -28.40 15.44 12.78
N GLY A 278 -28.51 14.12 12.70
CA GLY A 278 -27.36 13.22 12.62
C GLY A 278 -26.66 13.28 11.27
N THR A 279 -25.36 13.02 11.26
CA THR A 279 -24.57 12.89 10.02
C THR A 279 -23.73 11.63 10.07
N ALA A 280 -23.71 10.90 8.96
CA ALA A 280 -22.80 9.81 8.73
C ALA A 280 -21.85 10.12 7.57
N THR A 281 -20.65 9.55 7.61
CA THR A 281 -19.66 9.58 6.53
C THR A 281 -19.30 8.14 6.15
N LEU A 282 -19.34 7.87 4.86
CA LEU A 282 -18.96 6.60 4.25
C LEU A 282 -17.74 6.85 3.36
N GLY A 283 -16.66 6.10 3.57
CA GLY A 283 -15.51 6.01 2.68
C GLY A 283 -15.43 4.61 2.07
N LEU A 284 -15.32 4.54 0.75
CA LEU A 284 -15.10 3.33 -0.02
C LEU A 284 -13.75 3.43 -0.70
N SER A 285 -12.90 2.42 -0.58
CA SER A 285 -11.57 2.42 -1.18
C SER A 285 -11.20 1.07 -1.75
N ASN A 286 -10.29 1.08 -2.72
CA ASN A 286 -9.88 -0.11 -3.48
C ASN A 286 -11.08 -0.86 -4.05
N LEU A 287 -11.93 -0.13 -4.79
CA LEU A 287 -13.02 -0.75 -5.52
C LEU A 287 -12.46 -1.65 -6.61
N GLY A 288 -13.11 -2.78 -6.84
CA GLY A 288 -12.85 -3.67 -7.96
C GLY A 288 -14.16 -4.25 -8.46
N PHE A 289 -14.33 -4.37 -9.77
CA PHE A 289 -15.52 -4.97 -10.35
C PHE A 289 -15.17 -6.27 -11.06
N ASP A 290 -15.83 -7.36 -10.66
CA ASP A 290 -15.72 -8.67 -11.28
C ASP A 290 -16.94 -8.90 -12.18
N GLN A 291 -16.78 -8.61 -13.48
CA GLN A 291 -17.87 -8.66 -14.44
C GLN A 291 -18.47 -10.07 -14.62
N PRO A 292 -17.70 -11.17 -14.68
CA PRO A 292 -18.27 -12.52 -14.75
C PRO A 292 -19.22 -12.89 -13.61
N SER A 293 -18.99 -12.36 -12.40
CA SER A 293 -19.79 -12.68 -11.20
C SER A 293 -20.76 -11.57 -10.80
N ASP A 294 -20.83 -10.47 -11.56
CA ASP A 294 -21.58 -9.26 -11.22
C ASP A 294 -21.35 -8.84 -9.75
N THR A 295 -20.09 -8.87 -9.32
CA THR A 295 -19.70 -8.57 -7.94
C THR A 295 -18.80 -7.35 -7.85
N LEU A 296 -19.18 -6.40 -6.99
CA LEU A 296 -18.37 -5.26 -6.61
C LEU A 296 -17.58 -5.59 -5.34
N LYS A 297 -16.26 -5.68 -5.47
CA LYS A 297 -15.33 -5.83 -4.35
C LYS A 297 -15.09 -4.48 -3.67
N LEU A 298 -15.35 -4.42 -2.38
CA LEU A 298 -15.10 -3.27 -1.52
C LEU A 298 -13.86 -3.57 -0.67
N GLY A 299 -12.67 -3.24 -1.17
CA GLY A 299 -11.42 -3.58 -0.50
C GLY A 299 -11.28 -2.96 0.89
N LYS A 300 -11.82 -1.74 1.08
CA LYS A 300 -11.98 -1.14 2.42
C LYS A 300 -13.19 -0.22 2.46
N VAL A 301 -14.05 -0.45 3.43
CA VAL A 301 -15.23 0.34 3.79
C VAL A 301 -14.99 0.94 5.16
N HIS A 302 -14.98 2.27 5.24
CA HIS A 302 -14.91 3.02 6.48
C HIS A 302 -16.23 3.74 6.70
N PHE A 303 -16.85 3.52 7.85
CA PHE A 303 -18.11 4.18 8.18
C PHE A 303 -17.99 4.86 9.53
N GLN A 304 -18.45 6.11 9.60
CA GLN A 304 -18.53 6.90 10.82
C GLN A 304 -19.90 7.56 10.92
N MET A 305 -20.51 7.54 12.11
CA MET A 305 -21.79 8.20 12.35
C MET A 305 -21.79 8.85 13.72
N ARG A 306 -22.26 10.10 13.77
CA ARG A 306 -22.52 10.79 15.04
C ARG A 306 -24.02 10.71 15.33
N THR A 307 -24.35 10.20 16.50
CA THR A 307 -25.72 10.15 17.03
C THR A 307 -25.76 10.80 18.41
N THR A 308 -26.97 10.99 18.92
CA THR A 308 -27.22 11.43 20.29
C THR A 308 -27.67 10.24 21.12
N ASP A 309 -27.06 10.01 22.29
CA ASP A 309 -27.51 8.97 23.21
C ASP A 309 -28.94 9.29 23.68
N PRO A 310 -29.91 8.37 23.55
CA PRO A 310 -31.27 8.63 23.99
C PRO A 310 -31.39 8.88 25.51
N ASP A 311 -30.50 8.29 26.32
CA ASP A 311 -30.56 8.37 27.77
C ASP A 311 -29.89 9.65 28.31
N ASP A 312 -28.75 10.05 27.73
CA ASP A 312 -27.88 11.13 28.25
C ASP A 312 -27.83 12.38 27.34
N ARG A 313 -28.42 12.32 26.14
CA ARG A 313 -28.33 13.37 25.10
C ARG A 313 -26.90 13.77 24.70
N SER A 314 -25.90 13.02 25.12
CA SER A 314 -24.50 13.25 24.74
C SER A 314 -24.23 12.71 23.34
N PRO A 315 -23.32 13.36 22.57
CA PRO A 315 -22.96 12.89 21.25
C PRO A 315 -22.11 11.61 21.35
N VAL A 316 -22.56 10.55 20.67
CA VAL A 316 -21.84 9.28 20.55
C VAL A 316 -21.33 9.13 19.12
N LEU A 317 -20.02 8.89 18.98
CA LEU A 317 -19.40 8.57 17.70
C LEU A 317 -19.32 7.06 17.54
N HIS A 318 -19.98 6.55 16.50
CA HIS A 318 -19.88 5.17 16.07
C HIS A 318 -18.98 5.09 14.85
N SER A 319 -18.07 4.12 14.81
CA SER A 319 -17.23 3.88 13.64
C SER A 319 -16.87 2.41 13.49
N PHE A 320 -16.77 1.95 12.25
CA PHE A 320 -16.20 0.64 11.95
C PHE A 320 -15.48 0.67 10.60
N GLU A 321 -14.57 -0.29 10.42
CA GLU A 321 -13.87 -0.54 9.17
C GLU A 321 -14.05 -2.02 8.80
N THR A 322 -14.32 -2.30 7.53
CA THR A 322 -14.49 -3.67 7.03
C THR A 322 -14.13 -3.78 5.54
N SER A 323 -14.16 -4.99 5.00
CA SER A 323 -13.99 -5.28 3.57
C SER A 323 -15.01 -6.35 3.19
N THR A 324 -15.64 -6.23 2.02
CA THR A 324 -16.67 -7.19 1.61
C THR A 324 -16.93 -7.15 0.11
N ASP A 325 -17.68 -8.13 -0.37
CA ASP A 325 -18.09 -8.26 -1.76
C ASP A 325 -19.61 -8.04 -1.86
N VAL A 326 -20.04 -7.21 -2.81
CA VAL A 326 -21.45 -6.83 -3.00
C VAL A 326 -21.92 -7.30 -4.38
N THR A 327 -22.84 -8.25 -4.40
CA THR A 327 -23.51 -8.69 -5.64
C THR A 327 -24.42 -7.58 -6.17
N LEU A 328 -24.30 -7.26 -7.46
CA LEU A 328 -25.11 -6.21 -8.07
C LEU A 328 -26.61 -6.48 -7.95
N GLY A 329 -27.37 -5.42 -7.71
CA GLY A 329 -28.83 -5.46 -7.57
C GLY A 329 -29.32 -5.95 -6.21
N GLN A 330 -28.47 -6.60 -5.39
CA GLN A 330 -28.81 -7.11 -4.07
C GLN A 330 -28.51 -6.10 -2.95
N TYR A 331 -29.22 -6.24 -1.83
CA TYR A 331 -28.96 -5.47 -0.62
C TYR A 331 -28.00 -6.25 0.28
N THR A 332 -26.90 -5.62 0.68
CA THR A 332 -25.87 -6.21 1.54
C THR A 332 -25.75 -5.40 2.82
N VAL A 333 -25.84 -6.05 3.97
CA VAL A 333 -25.57 -5.43 5.28
C VAL A 333 -24.07 -5.45 5.51
N ILE A 334 -23.46 -4.28 5.60
CA ILE A 334 -22.00 -4.12 5.71
C ILE A 334 -21.54 -4.13 7.17
N GLY A 335 -22.34 -3.57 8.07
CA GLY A 335 -22.03 -3.49 9.48
C GLY A 335 -23.22 -3.00 10.31
N ALA A 336 -23.15 -3.21 11.61
CA ALA A 336 -24.16 -2.81 12.58
C ALA A 336 -23.52 -2.25 13.86
N PHE A 337 -24.19 -1.31 14.54
CA PHE A 337 -23.71 -0.75 15.81
C PHE A 337 -24.84 -0.16 16.66
N GLY A 338 -24.61 -0.02 17.97
CA GLY A 338 -25.57 0.51 18.95
C GLY A 338 -26.48 -0.55 19.58
N LYS A 339 -27.11 -0.21 20.72
CA LYS A 339 -28.06 -1.11 21.43
C LYS A 339 -29.35 -1.32 20.65
N THR A 340 -29.90 -0.23 20.09
CA THR A 340 -30.91 -0.26 19.05
C THR A 340 -30.18 -0.12 17.73
N PRO A 341 -29.91 -1.24 17.03
CA PRO A 341 -28.88 -1.26 16.01
C PRO A 341 -29.21 -0.35 14.83
N TYR A 342 -28.19 0.39 14.41
CA TYR A 342 -28.10 0.99 13.09
C TYR A 342 -27.32 0.06 12.17
N PHE A 343 -27.82 -0.15 10.97
CA PHE A 343 -27.24 -0.96 9.92
C PHE A 343 -26.81 -0.06 8.77
N LEU A 344 -25.58 -0.25 8.29
CA LEU A 344 -25.18 0.25 6.98
C LEU A 344 -25.55 -0.81 5.94
N VAL A 345 -26.47 -0.47 5.06
CA VAL A 345 -26.94 -1.35 3.98
C VAL A 345 -26.53 -0.73 2.65
N ILE A 346 -25.92 -1.52 1.78
CA ILE A 346 -25.49 -1.07 0.46
C ILE A 346 -26.17 -1.88 -0.63
N ARG A 347 -26.51 -1.23 -1.74
CA ARG A 347 -26.91 -1.85 -3.00
C ARG A 347 -26.11 -1.23 -4.15
N ALA A 348 -25.47 -2.07 -4.95
CA ALA A 348 -24.70 -1.63 -6.11
C ALA A 348 -25.44 -1.92 -7.42
N ALA A 349 -25.26 -1.06 -8.43
CA ALA A 349 -25.78 -1.26 -9.78
C ALA A 349 -24.83 -0.66 -10.82
N VAL A 350 -24.67 -1.31 -11.97
CA VAL A 350 -23.91 -0.75 -13.10
C VAL A 350 -24.75 0.33 -13.79
N LEU A 351 -24.16 1.49 -14.04
CA LEU A 351 -24.69 2.49 -14.96
C LEU A 351 -24.48 1.96 -16.38
N ARG A 352 -25.59 1.67 -17.07
CA ARG A 352 -25.59 1.31 -18.49
C ARG A 352 -25.75 2.53 -19.37
#